data_AF-A0A7R8X4L7-F1
#
_entry.id   AF-A0A7R8X4L7-F1
#
_cell.length_a   1.000
_cell.length_b   1.000
_cell.length_c   1.000
_cell.angle_alpha   90.00
_cell.angle_beta   90.00
_cell.angle_gamma   90.00
#
_symmetry.space_group_name_H-M   'P 1'
#
loop_
_entity.id
_entity.type
_entity.pdbx_description
1 polymer ?
#
loop_
_entity_poly.entity_id
_entity_poly.type
_entity_poly.pdbx_seq_one_letter_code
_entity_poly.pdbx_strand_id
1 'polypeptide(L)'
;MNEPPTPTGLEASGQSGLLAQFSTMILKRFEQQSTFAQHPEAQVQVPAGWKVISGGAMANYSGAGSLLTKSMPLVVNGVPRGWIAASKNHFIPDPCVLTAYAIALYDPNDKWEVVVKEQELGAPQRNPVISAKLEDGFALVGGGAYDMFTEPGNLLVESRPSDDGKSWIAGGKDHIDASPAKIKAFAIGVRSVIFGKPTCSLKTSISFEDRSPSETVEASTGYAIGEYMSEFPFQND
;
A
#
# COMPACT_ATOMS: atom_id res chain seq x y z
N MET A 1 -6.03 41.61 -63.11
CA MET A 1 -5.22 40.57 -62.45
C MET A 1 -5.22 40.93 -60.99
N ASN A 2 -6.01 40.21 -60.19
CA ASN A 2 -6.19 40.49 -58.77
C ASN A 2 -5.28 39.52 -58.00
N GLU A 3 -4.35 40.04 -57.21
CA GLU A 3 -3.57 39.24 -56.26
C GLU A 3 -4.47 38.72 -55.14
N PRO A 4 -4.24 37.50 -54.61
CA PRO A 4 -4.96 37.00 -53.46
C PRO A 4 -4.45 37.65 -52.16
N PRO A 5 -5.31 37.87 -51.15
CA PRO A 5 -4.90 38.45 -49.88
C PRO A 5 -4.08 37.47 -49.04
N THR A 6 -3.04 38.00 -48.41
CA THR A 6 -2.18 37.33 -47.43
C THR A 6 -3.00 36.90 -46.20
N PRO A 7 -2.84 35.67 -45.67
CA PRO A 7 -3.53 35.28 -44.45
C PRO A 7 -2.90 36.00 -43.24
N THR A 8 -3.72 36.83 -42.58
CA THR A 8 -3.46 37.35 -41.24
C THR A 8 -3.29 36.22 -40.24
N GLY A 9 -2.16 36.23 -39.52
CA GLY A 9 -1.85 35.30 -38.45
C GLY A 9 -2.89 35.37 -37.33
N LEU A 10 -3.49 34.22 -37.03
CA LEU A 10 -4.21 34.00 -35.78
C LEU A 10 -3.19 33.65 -34.71
N GLU A 11 -3.04 34.56 -33.75
CA GLU A 11 -2.29 34.34 -32.51
C GLU A 11 -2.88 33.16 -31.73
N ALA A 12 -2.17 32.04 -31.71
CA ALA A 12 -2.37 30.98 -30.73
C ALA A 12 -1.60 31.33 -29.44
N SER A 13 -2.05 32.34 -28.68
CA SER A 13 -1.38 32.76 -27.43
C SER A 13 -2.14 32.38 -26.14
N GLY A 14 -3.20 31.57 -26.22
CA GLY A 14 -4.13 31.37 -25.09
C GLY A 14 -4.05 30.05 -24.31
N GLN A 15 -3.29 29.03 -24.72
CA GLN A 15 -3.40 27.68 -24.11
C GLN A 15 -2.09 27.05 -23.61
N SER A 16 -0.99 27.81 -23.52
CA SER A 16 0.31 27.27 -23.10
C SER A 16 0.56 27.29 -21.57
N GLY A 17 -0.33 27.90 -20.78
CA GLY A 17 -0.10 28.12 -19.34
C GLY A 17 -0.59 27.02 -18.38
N LEU A 18 -1.28 25.99 -18.87
CA LEU A 18 -1.86 24.91 -18.03
C LEU A 18 -1.02 23.62 -18.03
N LEU A 19 0.15 23.64 -18.68
CA LEU A 19 1.09 22.52 -18.67
C LEU A 19 1.83 22.49 -17.33
N ALA A 20 1.18 21.81 -16.38
CA ALA A 20 1.82 20.82 -15.53
C ALA A 20 2.98 21.32 -14.65
N GLN A 21 2.63 22.13 -13.64
CA GLN A 21 3.43 22.14 -12.41
C GLN A 21 3.17 20.83 -11.64
N PHE A 22 3.70 19.72 -12.13
CA PHE A 22 3.77 18.50 -11.33
C PHE A 22 4.74 18.78 -10.18
N SER A 23 4.18 19.13 -9.02
CA SER A 23 4.94 19.08 -7.78
C SER A 23 5.46 17.66 -7.63
N THR A 24 6.77 17.50 -7.43
CA THR A 24 7.37 16.21 -7.11
C THR A 24 6.59 15.57 -5.97
N MET A 25 6.03 14.38 -6.19
CA MET A 25 5.43 13.61 -5.10
C MET A 25 6.53 13.10 -4.20
N ILE A 26 6.49 13.47 -2.92
CA ILE A 26 7.45 13.01 -1.92
C ILE A 26 6.80 11.89 -1.12
N LEU A 27 7.38 10.71 -1.17
CA LEU A 27 7.02 9.58 -0.33
C LEU A 27 8.06 9.41 0.79
N LYS A 28 7.61 9.03 1.97
CA LYS A 28 8.49 8.71 3.10
C LYS A 28 7.97 7.50 3.86
N ARG A 29 8.91 6.65 4.30
CA ARG A 29 8.68 5.60 5.29
C ARG A 29 8.86 6.17 6.70
N PHE A 30 7.88 5.94 7.55
CA PHE A 30 7.92 6.14 8.98
C PHE A 30 7.93 4.77 9.65
N GLU A 31 8.67 4.63 10.76
CA GLU A 31 8.75 3.38 11.48
C GLU A 31 8.84 3.60 12.98
N GLN A 32 8.31 2.64 13.74
CA GLN A 32 8.42 2.59 15.19
C GLN A 32 8.56 1.14 15.64
N GLN A 33 9.46 0.91 16.59
CA GLN A 33 9.64 -0.38 17.22
C GLN A 33 8.86 -0.49 18.53
N SER A 34 8.38 -1.69 18.82
CA SER A 34 7.90 -2.07 20.14
C SER A 34 9.06 -2.25 21.13
N THR A 35 8.73 -2.44 22.40
CA THR A 35 9.65 -3.10 23.34
C THR A 35 9.76 -4.59 23.02
N PHE A 36 10.81 -5.24 23.50
CA PHE A 36 10.97 -6.69 23.44
C PHE A 36 9.90 -7.38 24.30
N ALA A 37 9.04 -8.21 23.70
CA ALA A 37 7.92 -8.84 24.39
C ALA A 37 7.46 -10.14 23.71
N GLN A 38 6.70 -10.96 24.45
CA GLN A 38 6.11 -12.21 23.94
C GLN A 38 4.98 -11.98 22.92
N HIS A 39 4.21 -10.91 23.09
CA HIS A 39 3.12 -10.52 22.20
C HIS A 39 3.26 -9.03 21.90
N PRO A 40 4.32 -8.63 21.16
CA PRO A 40 4.63 -7.23 20.97
C PRO A 40 3.57 -6.57 20.09
N GLU A 41 3.26 -5.33 20.42
CA GLU A 41 2.49 -4.42 19.59
C GLU A 41 3.34 -3.17 19.31
N ALA A 42 3.35 -2.73 18.05
CA ALA A 42 4.06 -1.55 17.61
C ALA A 42 3.09 -0.63 16.88
N GLN A 43 3.21 0.67 17.14
CA GLN A 43 2.41 1.69 16.49
C GLN A 43 3.31 2.84 16.06
N VAL A 44 3.21 3.23 14.79
CA VAL A 44 3.86 4.43 14.26
C VAL A 44 2.81 5.47 13.91
N GLN A 45 3.03 6.72 14.32
CA GLN A 45 2.23 7.87 13.94
C GLN A 45 2.92 8.66 12.85
N VAL A 46 2.14 9.23 11.94
CA VAL A 46 2.62 10.06 10.84
C VAL A 46 2.26 11.52 11.11
N PRO A 47 3.22 12.47 11.03
CA PRO A 47 2.98 13.88 11.31
C PRO A 47 1.95 14.54 10.36
N ALA A 48 1.44 15.70 10.77
CA ALA A 48 0.61 16.54 9.92
C ALA A 48 1.34 16.95 8.63
N GLY A 49 0.56 17.19 7.56
CA GLY A 49 1.09 17.45 6.22
C GLY A 49 1.44 16.18 5.42
N TRP A 50 1.35 15.00 6.03
CA TRP A 50 1.51 13.71 5.36
C TRP A 50 0.20 12.92 5.39
N LYS A 51 -0.04 12.13 4.33
CA LYS A 51 -1.19 11.23 4.20
C LYS A 51 -0.71 9.79 4.10
N VAL A 52 -1.19 8.92 4.99
CA VAL A 52 -0.81 7.50 5.03
C VAL A 52 -1.49 6.76 3.88
N ILE A 53 -0.71 6.17 3.00
CA ILE A 53 -1.21 5.46 1.80
C ILE A 53 -1.01 3.95 1.87
N SER A 54 -0.10 3.47 2.73
CA SER A 54 0.14 2.05 2.97
C SER A 54 0.97 1.87 4.25
N GLY A 55 1.27 0.63 4.60
CA GLY A 55 2.15 0.29 5.72
C GLY A 55 2.47 -1.20 5.76
N GLY A 56 3.02 -1.64 6.86
CA GLY A 56 3.43 -3.02 7.05
C GLY A 56 4.06 -3.27 8.41
N ALA A 57 4.59 -4.47 8.61
CA ALA A 57 5.24 -4.86 9.84
C ALA A 57 6.37 -5.86 9.61
N MET A 58 7.31 -5.91 10.54
CA MET A 58 8.38 -6.91 10.59
C MET A 58 8.59 -7.37 12.02
N ALA A 59 8.38 -8.66 12.28
CA ALA A 59 8.71 -9.29 13.55
C ALA A 59 10.18 -9.75 13.53
N ASN A 60 11.01 -9.23 14.43
CA ASN A 60 12.43 -9.54 14.51
C ASN A 60 12.68 -10.67 15.52
N TYR A 61 12.31 -11.89 15.15
CA TYR A 61 12.45 -13.08 16.00
C TYR A 61 13.72 -13.87 15.64
N SER A 62 14.15 -14.76 16.54
CA SER A 62 15.39 -15.56 16.35
C SER A 62 15.20 -17.06 16.57
N GLY A 63 14.02 -17.50 17.01
CA GLY A 63 13.71 -18.89 17.33
C GLY A 63 12.49 -19.41 16.57
N ALA A 64 11.52 -19.92 17.33
CA ALA A 64 10.35 -20.62 16.80
C ALA A 64 9.39 -19.74 15.98
N GLY A 65 9.55 -18.41 16.02
CA GLY A 65 8.74 -17.48 15.26
C GLY A 65 7.83 -16.61 16.14
N SER A 66 7.68 -15.36 15.71
CA SER A 66 6.65 -14.44 16.19
C SER A 66 5.74 -14.07 15.02
N LEU A 67 4.54 -14.63 15.01
CA LEU A 67 3.62 -14.60 13.88
C LEU A 67 2.80 -13.31 13.90
N LEU A 68 2.76 -12.59 12.78
CA LEU A 68 1.92 -11.40 12.66
C LEU A 68 0.45 -11.77 12.78
N THR A 69 -0.28 -11.00 13.58
CA THR A 69 -1.74 -11.12 13.76
C THR A 69 -2.45 -9.87 13.30
N LYS A 70 -1.72 -8.77 13.20
CA LYS A 70 -2.25 -7.45 12.88
C LYS A 70 -1.21 -6.67 12.09
N SER A 71 -1.65 -6.06 11.00
CA SER A 71 -0.92 -5.04 10.24
C SER A 71 -1.97 -4.21 9.51
N MET A 72 -2.35 -3.07 10.10
CA MET A 72 -3.49 -2.28 9.64
C MET A 72 -3.27 -0.78 9.82
N PRO A 73 -3.97 0.08 9.05
CA PRO A 73 -3.91 1.51 9.26
C PRO A 73 -4.41 1.87 10.66
N LEU A 74 -3.70 2.80 11.32
CA LEU A 74 -4.20 3.46 12.51
C LEU A 74 -5.15 4.58 12.07
N VAL A 75 -6.45 4.34 12.22
CA VAL A 75 -7.50 5.29 11.79
C VAL A 75 -7.96 6.14 12.97
N VAL A 76 -7.90 7.48 12.81
CA VAL A 76 -8.40 8.46 13.78
C VAL A 76 -9.43 9.33 13.08
N ASN A 77 -10.66 9.34 13.57
CA ASN A 77 -11.80 10.06 12.97
C ASN A 77 -11.98 9.76 11.47
N GLY A 78 -11.85 8.49 11.08
CA GLY A 78 -11.98 8.05 9.68
C GLY A 78 -10.77 8.33 8.79
N VAL A 79 -9.71 8.96 9.30
CA VAL A 79 -8.50 9.29 8.53
C VAL A 79 -7.33 8.42 8.99
N PRO A 80 -6.56 7.80 8.07
CA PRO A 80 -5.38 7.04 8.45
C PRO A 80 -4.25 8.00 8.89
N ARG A 81 -3.79 7.82 10.12
CA ARG A 81 -2.75 8.64 10.79
C ARG A 81 -1.48 7.88 11.10
N GLY A 82 -1.46 6.58 10.84
CA GLY A 82 -0.32 5.75 11.15
C GLY A 82 -0.52 4.31 10.76
N TRP A 83 0.28 3.45 11.37
CA TRP A 83 0.15 2.01 11.24
C TRP A 83 0.25 1.35 12.60
N ILE A 84 -0.53 0.29 12.81
CA ILE A 84 -0.48 -0.54 14.00
C ILE A 84 -0.27 -2.00 13.57
N ALA A 85 0.64 -2.66 14.27
CA ALA A 85 0.94 -4.06 14.05
C ALA A 85 1.10 -4.79 15.37
N ALA A 86 0.77 -6.08 15.37
CA ALA A 86 0.97 -6.97 16.51
C ALA A 86 1.43 -8.35 16.03
N SER A 87 2.17 -9.05 16.88
CA SER A 87 2.51 -10.45 16.68
C SER A 87 2.24 -11.26 17.93
N LYS A 88 2.22 -12.59 17.76
CA LYS A 88 2.05 -13.56 18.85
C LYS A 88 3.06 -14.68 18.73
N ASN A 89 3.34 -15.31 19.87
CA ASN A 89 3.90 -16.66 19.85
C ASN A 89 2.85 -17.64 19.35
N HIS A 90 3.31 -18.75 18.78
CA HIS A 90 2.43 -19.89 18.54
C HIS A 90 2.46 -20.86 19.73
N PHE A 91 3.07 -22.04 19.60
CA PHE A 91 3.19 -22.99 20.72
C PHE A 91 4.42 -22.76 21.60
N ILE A 92 5.52 -22.31 21.00
CA ILE A 92 6.77 -22.04 21.71
C ILE A 92 6.91 -20.53 21.81
N PRO A 93 7.07 -19.97 23.02
CA PRO A 93 7.36 -18.55 23.18
C PRO A 93 8.66 -18.16 22.47
N ASP A 94 8.61 -17.12 21.64
CA ASP A 94 9.77 -16.48 21.00
C ASP A 94 9.58 -14.96 21.06
N PRO A 95 9.84 -14.35 22.23
CA PRO A 95 9.70 -12.92 22.41
C PRO A 95 10.59 -12.17 21.41
N CYS A 96 10.07 -11.08 20.84
CA CYS A 96 10.77 -10.33 19.80
C CYS A 96 10.51 -8.83 19.90
N VAL A 97 11.24 -8.05 19.08
CA VAL A 97 10.90 -6.66 18.77
C VAL A 97 10.08 -6.65 17.48
N LEU A 98 8.95 -5.95 17.48
CA LEU A 98 8.13 -5.72 16.30
C LEU A 98 8.38 -4.31 15.77
N THR A 99 8.60 -4.18 14.45
CA THR A 99 8.64 -2.88 13.77
C THR A 99 7.34 -2.68 13.00
N ALA A 100 6.63 -1.58 13.26
CA ALA A 100 5.53 -1.12 12.41
C ALA A 100 6.04 -0.06 11.42
N TYR A 101 5.58 -0.14 10.16
CA TYR A 101 5.92 0.80 9.10
C TYR A 101 4.67 1.50 8.57
N ALA A 102 4.79 2.80 8.27
CA ALA A 102 3.82 3.55 7.50
C ALA A 102 4.50 4.20 6.29
N ILE A 103 3.90 4.08 5.12
CA ILE A 103 4.29 4.81 3.91
C ILE A 103 3.33 5.97 3.73
N ALA A 104 3.86 7.18 3.64
CA ALA A 104 3.05 8.38 3.51
C ALA A 104 3.50 9.28 2.38
N LEU A 105 2.51 9.96 1.79
CA LEU A 105 2.64 10.99 0.78
C LEU A 105 2.64 12.37 1.44
N TYR A 106 3.64 13.20 1.14
CA TYR A 106 3.63 14.60 1.55
C TYR A 106 2.61 15.38 0.74
N ASP A 107 1.62 15.94 1.41
CA ASP A 107 0.53 16.70 0.80
C ASP A 107 0.13 17.90 1.68
N PRO A 108 1.01 18.91 1.81
CA PRO A 108 0.76 20.08 2.65
C PRO A 108 -0.38 20.98 2.13
N ASN A 109 -0.79 20.79 0.88
CA ASN A 109 -1.80 21.59 0.19
C ASN A 109 -3.11 20.82 -0.03
N ASP A 110 -3.26 19.65 0.60
CA ASP A 110 -4.49 18.83 0.58
C ASP A 110 -5.00 18.50 -0.85
N LYS A 111 -4.08 18.23 -1.79
CA LYS A 111 -4.39 17.94 -3.20
C LYS A 111 -4.81 16.49 -3.44
N TRP A 112 -4.62 15.62 -2.46
CA TRP A 112 -4.91 14.19 -2.54
C TRP A 112 -5.92 13.77 -1.50
N GLU A 113 -6.99 13.14 -1.92
CA GLU A 113 -7.92 12.49 -1.00
C GLU A 113 -7.46 11.07 -0.71
N VAL A 114 -7.46 10.69 0.57
CA VAL A 114 -7.16 9.33 1.01
C VAL A 114 -8.33 8.81 1.82
N VAL A 115 -8.81 7.62 1.46
CA VAL A 115 -9.92 6.94 2.12
C VAL A 115 -9.49 5.58 2.61
N VAL A 116 -10.10 5.13 3.71
CA VAL A 116 -9.99 3.76 4.19
C VAL A 116 -11.38 3.14 4.18
N LYS A 117 -11.50 1.98 3.53
CA LYS A 117 -12.66 1.10 3.65
C LYS A 117 -12.26 -0.11 4.46
N GLU A 118 -13.15 -0.55 5.33
CA GLU A 118 -12.93 -1.70 6.18
C GLU A 118 -14.11 -2.65 6.09
N GLN A 119 -13.83 -3.95 6.20
CA GLN A 119 -14.84 -4.99 6.25
C GLN A 119 -14.41 -6.06 7.24
N GLU A 120 -15.32 -6.43 8.14
CA GLU A 120 -15.13 -7.50 9.13
C GLU A 120 -16.13 -8.62 8.89
N LEU A 121 -15.75 -9.85 9.19
CA LEU A 121 -16.69 -10.97 9.27
C LEU A 121 -17.66 -10.83 10.44
N GLY A 122 -18.96 -11.08 10.17
CA GLY A 122 -20.01 -10.99 11.18
C GLY A 122 -19.88 -12.00 12.33
N ALA A 123 -19.27 -13.16 12.08
CA ALA A 123 -19.06 -14.22 13.07
C ALA A 123 -17.72 -14.94 12.83
N PRO A 124 -17.13 -15.57 13.86
CA PRO A 124 -15.93 -16.40 13.71
C PRO A 124 -16.16 -17.56 12.74
N GLN A 125 -15.19 -17.82 11.86
CA GLN A 125 -15.23 -18.90 10.88
C GLN A 125 -13.87 -19.61 10.84
N ARG A 126 -13.87 -20.89 10.44
CA ARG A 126 -12.63 -21.59 10.10
C ARG A 126 -12.12 -21.09 8.76
N ASN A 127 -10.80 -20.92 8.65
CA ASN A 127 -10.15 -20.38 7.44
C ASN A 127 -10.83 -19.09 6.92
N PRO A 128 -11.00 -18.08 7.80
CA PRO A 128 -11.79 -16.91 7.49
C PRO A 128 -11.13 -16.11 6.36
N VAL A 129 -11.92 -15.69 5.36
CA VAL A 129 -11.47 -14.78 4.30
C VAL A 129 -12.49 -13.67 4.15
N ILE A 130 -12.03 -12.43 4.02
CA ILE A 130 -12.87 -11.27 3.76
C ILE A 130 -12.16 -10.28 2.85
N SER A 131 -12.94 -9.47 2.15
CA SER A 131 -12.40 -8.36 1.35
C SER A 131 -13.05 -7.04 1.73
N ALA A 132 -12.23 -5.98 1.78
CA ALA A 132 -12.69 -4.61 1.86
C ALA A 132 -12.60 -3.99 0.46
N LYS A 133 -13.74 -3.55 -0.08
CA LYS A 133 -13.85 -3.00 -1.44
C LYS A 133 -13.81 -1.48 -1.43
N LEU A 134 -13.02 -0.89 -2.32
CA LEU A 134 -13.04 0.54 -2.58
C LEU A 134 -14.21 0.93 -3.49
N GLU A 135 -14.70 2.15 -3.29
CA GLU A 135 -15.63 2.79 -4.22
C GLU A 135 -14.91 3.15 -5.53
N ASP A 136 -15.69 3.27 -6.61
CA ASP A 136 -15.17 3.73 -7.89
C ASP A 136 -14.61 5.16 -7.77
N GLY A 137 -13.58 5.46 -8.56
CA GLY A 137 -12.89 6.75 -8.54
C GLY A 137 -11.64 6.80 -7.64
N PHE A 138 -11.37 5.77 -6.83
CA PHE A 138 -10.12 5.66 -6.09
C PHE A 138 -9.17 4.63 -6.73
N ALA A 139 -7.86 4.87 -6.60
CA ALA A 139 -6.83 3.89 -6.88
C ALA A 139 -6.45 3.18 -5.58
N LEU A 140 -6.44 1.84 -5.58
CA LEU A 140 -5.99 1.03 -4.46
C LEU A 140 -4.46 1.13 -4.35
N VAL A 141 -3.97 1.63 -3.21
CA VAL A 141 -2.52 1.86 -2.97
C VAL A 141 -1.97 1.05 -1.82
N GLY A 142 -2.84 0.47 -1.00
CA GLY A 142 -2.45 -0.35 0.12
C GLY A 142 -3.66 -0.90 0.85
N GLY A 143 -3.37 -1.59 1.93
CA GLY A 143 -4.38 -2.16 2.80
C GLY A 143 -3.74 -2.93 3.94
N GLY A 144 -4.59 -3.54 4.74
CA GLY A 144 -4.16 -4.24 5.95
C GLY A 144 -5.11 -5.35 6.33
N ALA A 145 -4.66 -6.11 7.33
CA ALA A 145 -5.39 -7.25 7.85
C ALA A 145 -5.25 -7.33 9.38
N TYR A 146 -6.31 -7.82 10.01
CA TYR A 146 -6.32 -8.12 11.43
C TYR A 146 -7.07 -9.43 11.68
N ASP A 147 -6.34 -10.40 12.21
CA ASP A 147 -6.86 -11.67 12.69
C ASP A 147 -7.24 -11.54 14.18
N MET A 148 -8.53 -11.68 14.48
CA MET A 148 -9.10 -11.60 15.82
C MET A 148 -9.16 -13.00 16.44
N PHE A 149 -8.01 -13.65 16.52
CA PHE A 149 -7.87 -15.00 17.03
C PHE A 149 -8.09 -15.09 18.55
N THR A 150 -8.31 -16.32 19.03
CA THR A 150 -8.22 -16.71 20.45
C THR A 150 -7.14 -17.77 20.61
N GLU A 151 -6.32 -17.74 21.66
CA GLU A 151 -5.18 -18.67 21.82
C GLU A 151 -5.58 -20.17 21.77
N PRO A 152 -4.76 -21.07 21.19
CA PRO A 152 -3.48 -20.82 20.50
C PRO A 152 -3.65 -20.27 19.07
N GLY A 153 -4.86 -20.32 18.53
CA GLY A 153 -5.34 -19.37 17.52
C GLY A 153 -5.12 -19.66 16.05
N ASN A 154 -5.91 -18.93 15.28
CA ASN A 154 -5.86 -18.80 13.83
C ASN A 154 -4.60 -18.03 13.41
N LEU A 155 -4.12 -18.31 12.21
CA LEU A 155 -2.94 -17.67 11.62
C LEU A 155 -3.34 -16.73 10.50
N LEU A 156 -2.89 -15.48 10.57
CA LEU A 156 -2.99 -14.55 9.46
C LEU A 156 -2.06 -15.01 8.34
N VAL A 157 -2.62 -15.33 7.17
CA VAL A 157 -1.86 -15.87 6.03
C VAL A 157 -2.04 -15.07 4.75
N GLU A 158 -2.96 -14.11 4.73
CA GLU A 158 -3.24 -13.33 3.54
C GLU A 158 -3.53 -11.86 3.90
N SER A 159 -2.86 -10.97 3.19
CA SER A 159 -3.05 -9.52 3.22
C SER A 159 -2.52 -8.96 1.90
N ARG A 160 -3.38 -8.85 0.90
CA ARG A 160 -2.98 -8.51 -0.48
C ARG A 160 -4.09 -7.79 -1.24
N PRO A 161 -3.78 -7.06 -2.32
CA PRO A 161 -4.82 -6.60 -3.24
C PRO A 161 -5.52 -7.78 -3.94
N SER A 162 -6.76 -7.56 -4.35
CA SER A 162 -7.45 -8.43 -5.31
C SER A 162 -6.85 -8.27 -6.71
N ASP A 163 -7.04 -9.29 -7.54
CA ASP A 163 -6.45 -9.34 -8.89
C ASP A 163 -6.95 -8.20 -9.80
N ASP A 164 -8.17 -7.71 -9.56
CA ASP A 164 -8.74 -6.55 -10.26
C ASP A 164 -8.30 -5.19 -9.68
N GLY A 165 -7.52 -5.20 -8.60
CA GLY A 165 -7.00 -4.01 -7.92
C GLY A 165 -8.08 -3.13 -7.27
N LYS A 166 -9.27 -3.68 -6.97
CA LYS A 166 -10.39 -2.92 -6.39
C LYS A 166 -10.63 -3.17 -4.90
N SER A 167 -10.07 -4.25 -4.37
CA SER A 167 -10.29 -4.67 -2.99
C SER A 167 -8.99 -5.08 -2.32
N TRP A 168 -8.96 -5.04 -0.99
CA TRP A 168 -7.92 -5.70 -0.19
C TRP A 168 -8.49 -6.95 0.45
N ILE A 169 -7.78 -8.07 0.32
CA ILE A 169 -8.16 -9.38 0.83
C ILE A 169 -7.35 -9.66 2.10
N ALA A 170 -8.05 -10.02 3.17
CA ALA A 170 -7.46 -10.56 4.38
C ALA A 170 -7.93 -12.00 4.56
N GLY A 171 -7.01 -12.90 4.88
CA GLY A 171 -7.29 -14.32 5.05
C GLY A 171 -6.51 -14.94 6.20
N GLY A 172 -7.18 -15.82 6.92
CA GLY A 172 -6.62 -16.55 8.03
C GLY A 172 -6.81 -18.05 7.83
N LYS A 173 -6.07 -18.86 8.61
CA LYS A 173 -6.22 -20.33 8.59
C LYS A 173 -6.06 -20.97 9.96
N ASP A 174 -6.63 -22.17 10.07
CA ASP A 174 -6.33 -23.05 11.20
C ASP A 174 -4.85 -23.48 11.17
N HIS A 175 -4.29 -23.76 12.35
CA HIS A 175 -2.98 -24.39 12.47
C HIS A 175 -3.10 -25.92 12.54
N ILE A 176 -3.18 -26.49 13.74
CA ILE A 176 -3.40 -27.93 13.98
C ILE A 176 -4.88 -28.16 14.23
N ASP A 177 -5.41 -27.51 15.26
CA ASP A 177 -6.81 -27.61 15.65
C ASP A 177 -7.65 -26.53 14.99
N ALA A 178 -8.94 -26.84 14.80
CA ALA A 178 -9.91 -25.86 14.34
C ALA A 178 -9.92 -24.65 15.29
N SER A 179 -9.64 -23.47 14.75
CA SER A 179 -9.55 -22.22 15.49
C SER A 179 -10.38 -21.14 14.80
N PRO A 180 -11.72 -21.21 14.83
CA PRO A 180 -12.56 -20.22 14.18
C PRO A 180 -12.25 -18.81 14.69
N ALA A 181 -11.99 -17.88 13.78
CA ALA A 181 -11.68 -16.48 14.11
C ALA A 181 -12.47 -15.53 13.22
N LYS A 182 -12.62 -14.29 13.69
CA LYS A 182 -13.02 -13.19 12.81
C LYS A 182 -11.77 -12.62 12.16
N ILE A 183 -11.93 -12.12 10.94
CA ILE A 183 -10.89 -11.38 10.24
C ILE A 183 -11.45 -10.05 9.73
N LYS A 184 -10.60 -9.04 9.71
CA LYS A 184 -10.92 -7.70 9.19
C LYS A 184 -9.92 -7.32 8.11
N ALA A 185 -10.43 -6.89 6.96
CA ALA A 185 -9.66 -6.33 5.87
C ALA A 185 -9.78 -4.81 5.85
N PHE A 186 -8.73 -4.14 5.40
CA PHE A 186 -8.69 -2.69 5.20
C PHE A 186 -8.17 -2.41 3.80
N ALA A 187 -8.85 -1.57 3.03
CA ALA A 187 -8.42 -1.10 1.73
C ALA A 187 -8.20 0.41 1.76
N ILE A 188 -7.05 0.86 1.26
CA ILE A 188 -6.66 2.27 1.23
C ILE A 188 -6.70 2.75 -0.21
N GLY A 189 -7.56 3.74 -0.44
CA GLY A 189 -7.77 4.38 -1.74
C GLY A 189 -7.18 5.77 -1.77
N VAL A 190 -6.59 6.16 -2.90
CA VAL A 190 -6.15 7.53 -3.17
C VAL A 190 -6.79 8.09 -4.44
N ARG A 191 -7.08 9.39 -4.42
CA ARG A 191 -7.62 10.15 -5.56
C ARG A 191 -7.05 11.57 -5.57
N SER A 192 -6.77 12.13 -6.75
CA SER A 192 -6.47 13.56 -6.87
C SER A 192 -7.76 14.36 -6.77
N VAL A 193 -7.77 15.42 -5.97
CA VAL A 193 -8.92 16.34 -5.86
C VAL A 193 -9.17 17.06 -7.20
N ILE A 194 -8.13 17.30 -7.99
CA ILE A 194 -8.20 18.06 -9.25
C ILE A 194 -8.45 17.14 -10.43
N PHE A 195 -7.73 16.01 -10.51
CA PHE A 195 -7.72 15.15 -11.70
C PHE A 195 -8.50 13.84 -11.52
N GLY A 196 -9.08 13.61 -10.34
CA GLY A 196 -9.76 12.36 -10.04
C GLY A 196 -8.80 11.19 -9.87
N LYS A 197 -9.24 9.99 -10.27
CA LYS A 197 -8.50 8.74 -10.05
C LYS A 197 -7.16 8.77 -10.77
N PRO A 198 -6.01 8.58 -10.08
CA PRO A 198 -4.74 8.42 -10.78
C PRO A 198 -4.70 7.09 -11.54
N THR A 199 -3.94 7.05 -12.63
CA THR A 199 -3.66 5.81 -13.35
C THR A 199 -2.88 4.86 -12.45
N CYS A 200 -3.46 3.69 -12.18
CA CYS A 200 -2.83 2.64 -11.41
C CYS A 200 -2.27 1.59 -12.37
N SER A 201 -0.95 1.42 -12.35
CA SER A 201 -0.30 0.27 -13.00
C SER A 201 0.34 -0.57 -11.92
N LEU A 202 -0.03 -1.85 -11.86
CA LEU A 202 0.64 -2.79 -10.96
C LEU A 202 1.99 -3.12 -11.57
N LYS A 203 3.06 -2.71 -10.89
CA LYS A 203 4.42 -3.17 -11.18
C LYS A 203 4.81 -4.15 -10.09
N THR A 204 4.92 -5.42 -10.43
CA THR A 204 5.42 -6.44 -9.51
C THR A 204 6.92 -6.59 -9.70
N SER A 205 7.66 -6.31 -8.65
CA SER A 205 9.06 -6.72 -8.52
C SER A 205 9.18 -7.47 -7.21
N ILE A 206 9.64 -8.72 -7.27
CA ILE A 206 9.94 -9.50 -6.08
C ILE A 206 11.39 -9.18 -5.70
N SER A 207 11.59 -8.52 -4.56
CA SER A 207 12.92 -8.35 -3.97
C SER A 207 12.93 -9.07 -2.62
N PHE A 208 13.77 -10.09 -2.49
CA PHE A 208 14.12 -10.68 -1.20
C PHE A 208 15.52 -10.18 -0.82
N GLU A 209 15.67 -9.60 0.37
CA GLU A 209 16.98 -9.60 1.02
C GLU A 209 17.13 -10.99 1.65
N ASP A 210 17.87 -11.88 0.99
CA ASP A 210 18.29 -13.11 1.64
C ASP A 210 19.26 -12.74 2.76
N ARG A 211 18.84 -12.93 4.02
CA ARG A 211 19.73 -12.84 5.19
C ARG A 211 20.16 -14.23 5.67
N SER A 212 20.01 -15.26 4.84
CA SER A 212 20.55 -16.58 5.11
C SER A 212 22.04 -16.60 4.73
N PRO A 213 22.92 -17.24 5.52
CA PRO A 213 24.29 -17.47 5.09
C PRO A 213 24.31 -18.51 3.96
N SER A 214 24.79 -18.11 2.79
CA SER A 214 25.03 -18.88 1.54
C SER A 214 23.77 -19.47 0.89
N GLU A 215 23.41 -19.11 -0.34
CA GLU A 215 24.13 -19.45 -1.57
C GLU A 215 23.89 -18.41 -2.69
N THR A 216 24.84 -18.31 -3.61
CA THR A 216 24.92 -17.38 -4.73
C THR A 216 23.63 -17.23 -5.54
N VAL A 217 23.09 -16.02 -5.62
CA VAL A 217 22.08 -15.63 -6.62
C VAL A 217 22.71 -14.62 -7.59
N GLU A 218 22.78 -15.00 -8.86
CA GLU A 218 23.24 -14.13 -9.94
C GLU A 218 22.29 -12.94 -10.12
N ALA A 219 22.85 -11.73 -10.04
CA ALA A 219 22.13 -10.51 -10.34
C ALA A 219 21.96 -10.36 -11.86
N SER A 220 20.72 -10.42 -12.36
CA SER A 220 20.39 -10.00 -13.72
C SER A 220 20.01 -8.51 -13.73
N THR A 221 20.62 -7.84 -14.69
CA THR A 221 20.83 -6.40 -14.88
C THR A 221 19.58 -5.52 -14.99
N GLY A 222 19.64 -4.38 -14.29
CA GLY A 222 19.51 -3.02 -14.82
C GLY A 222 18.22 -2.62 -15.56
N TYR A 223 17.57 -1.54 -15.10
CA TYR A 223 16.70 -0.75 -15.97
C TYR A 223 17.26 0.67 -16.13
N ALA A 224 17.64 0.96 -17.37
CA ALA A 224 17.92 2.29 -17.87
C ALA A 224 16.63 3.12 -17.89
N ILE A 225 16.75 4.40 -17.53
CA ILE A 225 15.70 5.40 -17.74
C ILE A 225 15.59 5.67 -19.25
N GLY A 226 14.52 5.18 -19.86
CA GLY A 226 14.20 5.51 -21.26
C GLY A 226 13.59 6.90 -21.34
N GLU A 227 14.34 7.83 -21.94
CA GLU A 227 13.87 9.16 -22.33
C GLU A 227 12.79 9.05 -23.42
N TYR A 228 11.74 9.88 -23.29
CA TYR A 228 10.75 10.11 -24.34
C TYR A 228 11.42 10.86 -25.50
N MET A 229 11.46 10.26 -26.69
CA MET A 229 11.64 10.98 -27.94
C MET A 229 10.46 10.69 -28.87
N SER A 230 9.83 11.78 -29.28
CA SER A 230 8.73 11.88 -30.24
C SER A 230 9.18 11.50 -31.65
N GLU A 231 8.37 10.73 -32.38
CA GLU A 231 8.49 10.66 -33.84
C GLU A 231 7.16 11.05 -34.51
N PHE A 232 7.26 12.04 -35.39
CA PHE A 232 6.27 12.47 -36.38
C PHE A 232 6.21 11.45 -37.54
N PRO A 233 5.10 11.39 -38.30
CA PRO A 233 4.89 10.36 -39.31
C PRO A 233 5.59 10.71 -40.64
N PHE A 234 6.13 9.71 -41.33
CA PHE A 234 6.52 9.82 -42.74
C PHE A 234 5.42 9.27 -43.64
N GLN A 235 5.01 10.09 -44.61
CA GLN A 235 4.24 9.71 -45.80
C GLN A 235 5.17 8.98 -46.79
N ASN A 236 4.63 7.96 -47.46
CA ASN A 236 5.30 7.28 -48.57
C ASN A 236 4.98 8.02 -49.88
N ASP A 237 6.00 8.31 -50.68
CA ASP A 237 5.92 8.36 -52.14
C ASP A 237 6.23 6.96 -52.72
#